data_AF-A0A3D1ZAK0-F1
#
_entry.id   AF-A0A3D1ZAK0-F1
#
_cell.length_a   1.000
_cell.length_b   1.000
_cell.length_c   1.000
_cell.angle_alpha   90.00
_cell.angle_beta   90.00
_cell.angle_gamma   90.00
#
_symmetry.space_group_name_H-M   'P 1'
#
loop_
_entity.id
_entity.type
_entity.pdbx_description
1 polymer ?
#
loop_
_entity_poly.entity_id
_entity_poly.type
_entity_poly.pdbx_seq_one_letter_code
_entity_poly.pdbx_strand_id
1 'polypeptide(L)'
;MRVMLTEFGSHRPFFSMLSVDNLLIDEAGELLVNCVLRAQDAIRFASALRLKTLAGRTNESRVVVTRDLELLNAWDEEGLVVINPTNGVALEQIRNLSSG
;
A
#
# COMPACT_ATOMS: atom_id res chain seq x y z
N MET A 1 10.56 12.05 14.32
CA MET A 1 10.88 13.26 13.54
C MET A 1 9.58 13.80 12.94
N ARG A 2 9.08 14.94 13.41
CA ARG A 2 7.85 15.57 12.89
C ARG A 2 8.24 16.55 11.79
N VAL A 3 7.70 16.36 10.59
CA VAL A 3 7.70 17.38 9.54
C VAL A 3 6.25 17.58 9.13
N MET A 4 5.77 18.79 9.39
CA MET A 4 4.46 19.27 8.98
C MET A 4 4.70 20.25 7.82
N LEU A 5 4.03 20.05 6.70
CA LEU A 5 3.85 21.09 5.70
C LEU A 5 2.38 21.07 5.28
N THR A 6 1.60 21.92 5.93
CA THR A 6 0.29 22.34 5.43
C THR A 6 0.50 23.25 4.24
N GLU A 7 -0.26 23.04 3.17
CA GLU A 7 -1.20 24.04 2.63
C GLU A 7 -1.97 23.46 1.41
N PHE A 8 -3.29 23.59 1.47
CA PHE A 8 -4.21 23.34 0.36
C PHE A 8 -3.91 24.32 -0.78
N GLY A 9 -3.54 23.83 -1.97
CA GLY A 9 -3.55 24.64 -3.19
C GLY A 9 -2.43 24.43 -4.21
N SER A 10 -1.42 23.58 -3.96
CA SER A 10 -0.32 23.35 -4.91
C SER A 10 -0.10 21.85 -5.14
N HIS A 11 -0.41 21.37 -6.34
CA HIS A 11 -0.40 19.96 -6.72
C HIS A 11 1.02 19.37 -6.81
N ARG A 12 1.68 19.13 -5.67
CA ARG A 12 2.77 18.16 -5.58
C ARG A 12 2.28 16.97 -4.75
N PRO A 13 2.43 15.73 -5.25
CA PRO A 13 2.07 14.55 -4.46
C PRO A 13 2.88 14.53 -3.16
N PHE A 14 2.18 14.50 -2.02
CA PHE A 14 2.79 14.27 -0.72
C PHE A 14 3.14 12.79 -0.61
N PHE A 15 4.44 12.49 -0.53
CA PHE A 15 4.91 11.14 -0.28
C PHE A 15 5.34 11.02 1.19
N SER A 16 4.83 10.01 1.87
CA SER A 16 5.34 9.57 3.17
C SER A 16 6.23 8.35 2.95
N MET A 17 7.44 8.36 3.49
CA MET A 17 8.33 7.21 3.44
C MET A 17 8.09 6.33 4.67
N LEU A 18 7.82 5.05 4.43
CA LEU A 18 7.85 4.03 5.47
C LEU A 18 9.31 3.55 5.63
N SER A 19 9.83 3.60 6.85
CA SER A 19 11.16 3.03 7.12
C SER A 19 11.09 1.52 7.14
N VAL A 20 12.06 0.87 6.50
CA VAL A 20 12.29 -0.56 6.65
C VAL A 20 13.03 -0.78 7.96
N ASP A 21 12.39 -1.47 8.91
CA ASP A 21 12.99 -1.89 10.18
C ASP A 21 13.12 -3.42 10.22
N ASN A 22 13.81 -3.95 11.24
CA ASN A 22 14.03 -5.40 11.36
C ASN A 22 12.70 -6.16 11.45
N LEU A 23 11.69 -5.61 12.12
CA LEU A 23 10.37 -6.22 12.20
C LEU A 23 9.73 -6.38 10.81
N LEU A 24 9.82 -5.36 9.97
CA LEU A 24 9.32 -5.43 8.59
C LEU A 24 10.09 -6.47 7.76
N ILE A 25 11.40 -6.61 8.01
CA ILE A 25 12.21 -7.63 7.34
C ILE A 25 11.78 -9.04 7.78
N ASP A 26 11.51 -9.23 9.07
CA ASP A 26 11.03 -10.52 9.60
C ASP A 26 9.65 -10.87 9.03
N GLU A 27 8.70 -9.92 9.02
CA GLU A 27 7.37 -10.07 8.40
C GLU A 27 7.47 -10.41 6.91
N ALA A 28 8.38 -9.74 6.18
CA ALA A 28 8.63 -10.06 4.77
C ALA A 28 9.28 -11.45 4.60
N GLY A 29 10.13 -11.87 5.54
CA GLY A 29 10.72 -13.21 5.57
C GLY A 29 9.67 -14.30 5.67
N GLU A 30 8.66 -14.12 6.52
CA GLU A 30 7.53 -15.06 6.63
C GLU A 30 6.73 -15.17 5.32
N LEU A 31 6.51 -14.04 4.65
CA LEU A 31 5.83 -14.02 3.34
C LEU A 31 6.63 -14.77 2.26
N LEU A 32 7.96 -14.79 2.32
CA LEU A 32 8.78 -15.56 1.37
C LEU A 32 8.66 -17.07 1.58
N VAL A 33 8.37 -17.51 2.81
CA VAL A 33 8.16 -18.93 3.11
C VAL A 33 6.77 -19.37 2.66
N ASN A 34 5.77 -18.51 2.85
CA ASN A 34 4.35 -18.85 2.64
C ASN A 34 3.86 -18.50 1.23
N CYS A 35 4.52 -17.58 0.53
CA CYS A 35 4.14 -17.12 -0.80
C CYS A 35 5.33 -17.22 -1.76
N VAL A 36 5.07 -17.56 -3.02
CA VAL A 36 6.12 -17.56 -4.08
C VAL A 36 6.36 -16.12 -4.54
N LEU A 37 7.02 -15.33 -3.70
CA LEU A 37 7.32 -13.92 -3.95
C LEU A 37 8.81 -13.68 -4.14
N ARG A 38 9.16 -12.66 -4.93
CA ARG A 38 10.52 -12.11 -4.91
C ARG A 38 10.72 -11.35 -3.60
N ALA A 39 11.96 -11.29 -3.11
CA ALA A 39 12.29 -10.56 -1.87
C ALA A 39 11.76 -9.12 -1.84
N GLN A 40 11.86 -8.39 -2.96
CA GLN A 40 11.33 -7.03 -3.05
C GLN A 40 9.80 -6.97 -2.92
N ASP A 41 9.10 -7.96 -3.46
CA ASP A 41 7.65 -8.04 -3.48
C ASP A 41 7.11 -8.45 -2.11
N ALA A 42 7.82 -9.32 -1.38
CA ALA A 42 7.54 -9.61 0.03
C ALA A 42 7.68 -8.37 0.92
N ILE A 43 8.72 -7.55 0.74
CA ILE A 43 8.88 -6.29 1.49
C ILE A 43 7.73 -5.32 1.20
N ARG A 44 7.34 -5.17 -0.08
CA ARG A 44 6.20 -4.33 -0.47
C ARG A 44 4.90 -4.82 0.15
N PHE A 45 4.70 -6.13 0.17
CA PHE A 45 3.50 -6.74 0.74
C PHE A 45 3.44 -6.56 2.27
N ALA A 46 4.50 -6.89 2.99
CA ALA A 46 4.58 -6.63 4.43
C ALA A 46 4.33 -5.15 4.76
N SER A 47 4.90 -4.24 3.95
CA SER A 47 4.68 -2.80 4.10
C SER A 47 3.19 -2.43 3.94
N ALA A 48 2.52 -2.98 2.93
CA ALA A 48 1.11 -2.74 2.68
C ALA A 48 0.22 -3.26 3.82
N LEU A 49 0.50 -4.46 4.34
CA LEU A 49 -0.23 -5.04 5.47
C LEU A 49 -0.09 -4.18 6.74
N ARG A 50 1.14 -3.75 7.06
CA ARG A 50 1.39 -2.86 8.21
C ARG A 50 0.68 -1.52 8.07
N LEU A 51 0.67 -0.95 6.86
CA LEU A 51 -0.07 0.27 6.58
C LEU A 51 -1.59 0.08 6.66
N LYS A 52 -2.13 -1.08 6.27
CA LYS A 52 -3.54 -1.44 6.46
C LYS A 52 -3.90 -1.53 7.94
N THR A 53 -3.09 -2.21 8.76
CA THR A 53 -3.30 -2.27 10.22
C THR A 53 -3.29 -0.87 10.85
N LEU A 54 -2.39 0.00 10.41
CA LEU A 54 -2.34 1.38 10.88
C LEU A 54 -3.59 2.17 10.46
N ALA A 55 -4.03 2.02 9.20
CA ALA A 55 -5.22 2.69 8.67
C ALA A 55 -6.50 2.29 9.40
N GLY A 56 -6.63 1.02 9.76
CA GLY A 56 -7.76 0.53 10.57
C GLY A 56 -7.85 1.19 11.95
N ARG A 57 -6.73 1.71 12.49
CA ARG A 57 -6.72 2.45 13.77
C ARG A 57 -7.11 3.91 13.60
N THR A 58 -6.92 4.49 12.41
CA THR A 58 -7.20 5.90 12.11
C THR A 58 -8.48 6.10 11.31
N ASN A 59 -9.22 5.02 11.02
CA ASN A 59 -10.39 5.01 10.13
C ASN A 59 -10.10 5.60 8.74
N GLU A 60 -8.85 5.49 8.30
CA GLU A 60 -8.41 5.92 6.96
C GLU A 60 -8.62 4.77 5.97
N SER A 61 -9.06 5.08 4.75
CA SER A 61 -9.00 4.12 3.65
C SER A 61 -7.62 4.19 3.00
N ARG A 62 -6.98 3.03 2.79
CA ARG A 62 -5.70 2.93 2.07
C ARG A 62 -5.81 1.93 0.95
N VAL A 63 -5.17 2.28 -0.15
CA VAL A 63 -5.22 1.54 -1.41
C VAL A 63 -3.80 1.31 -1.88
N VAL A 64 -3.54 0.11 -2.36
CA VAL A 64 -2.26 -0.22 -2.98
C VAL A 64 -2.41 -0.12 -4.49
N VAL A 65 -1.51 0.61 -5.14
CA VAL A 65 -1.52 0.78 -6.60
C VAL A 65 -0.38 -0.03 -7.20
N THR A 66 -0.70 -1.03 -8.02
CA THR A 66 0.32 -1.88 -8.68
C THR A 66 -0.12 -2.33 -10.06
N ARG A 67 0.84 -2.48 -10.98
CA ARG A 67 0.62 -3.10 -12.30
C ARG A 67 0.96 -4.59 -12.30
N ASP A 68 1.50 -5.09 -11.19
CA ASP A 68 1.94 -6.47 -11.06
C ASP A 68 0.73 -7.37 -10.74
N LEU A 69 0.39 -8.23 -11.70
CA LEU A 69 -0.78 -9.11 -11.62
C LEU A 69 -0.59 -10.26 -10.63
N GLU A 70 0.64 -10.69 -10.37
CA GLU A 70 0.91 -11.76 -9.41
C GLU A 70 0.69 -11.25 -7.98
N LEU A 71 1.05 -9.99 -7.72
CA LEU A 71 0.80 -9.32 -6.45
C LEU A 71 -0.68 -9.01 -6.22
N LEU A 72 -1.44 -8.74 -7.28
CA LEU A 72 -2.86 -8.40 -7.18
C LEU A 72 -3.68 -9.48 -6.44
N ASN A 73 -3.48 -10.74 -6.80
CA ASN A 73 -4.25 -11.84 -6.22
C ASN A 73 -3.87 -12.06 -4.74
N ALA A 74 -2.57 -12.10 -4.44
CA ALA A 74 -2.09 -12.30 -3.07
C ALA A 74 -2.55 -11.17 -2.13
N TRP A 75 -2.59 -9.93 -2.63
CA TRP A 75 -3.00 -8.78 -1.82
C TRP A 75 -4.51 -8.71 -1.62
N ASP A 76 -5.30 -9.12 -2.61
CA ASP A 76 -6.77 -9.18 -2.49
C ASP A 76 -7.21 -10.25 -1.46
N GLU A 77 -6.54 -11.42 -1.43
CA GLU A 77 -6.78 -12.47 -0.42
C GLU A 77 -6.57 -11.98 1.01
N GLU A 78 -5.57 -11.12 1.22
CA GLU A 78 -5.32 -10.46 2.52
C GLU A 78 -6.22 -9.24 2.76
N GLY A 79 -7.20 -9.00 1.89
CA GLY A 79 -8.19 -7.93 1.98
C GLY A 79 -7.58 -6.53 1.82
N LEU A 80 -6.50 -6.38 1.06
CA LEU A 80 -6.01 -5.06 0.64
C LEU A 80 -6.85 -4.58 -0.54
N VAL A 81 -7.21 -3.30 -0.55
CA VAL A 81 -7.83 -2.70 -1.74
C VAL A 81 -6.73 -2.40 -2.75
N VAL A 82 -6.74 -3.09 -3.89
CA VAL A 82 -5.71 -2.96 -4.93
C VAL A 82 -6.28 -2.30 -6.18
N ILE A 83 -5.57 -1.28 -6.70
CA ILE A 83 -5.89 -0.62 -7.96
C ILE A 83 -4.79 -0.90 -8.98
N ASN A 84 -5.19 -1.44 -10.12
CA ASN A 84 -4.29 -1.57 -11.26
C ASN A 84 -4.39 -0.34 -12.18
N PRO A 85 -3.36 0.52 -12.27
CA PRO A 85 -3.43 1.76 -13.03
C PRO A 85 -3.48 1.55 -14.55
N THR A 86 -3.25 0.34 -15.06
CA THR A 86 -3.44 0.04 -16.50
C THR A 86 -4.88 -0.36 -16.82
N ASN A 87 -5.70 -0.68 -15.82
CA ASN A 87 -7.12 -0.89 -16.03
C ASN A 87 -7.77 0.48 -16.23
N GLY A 88 -8.49 0.68 -17.35
CA GLY A 88 -9.06 1.98 -17.74
C GLY A 88 -10.02 2.62 -16.72
N VAL A 89 -10.39 1.89 -15.67
CA VAL A 89 -11.25 2.31 -14.56
C VAL A 89 -10.47 2.81 -13.32
N ALA A 90 -9.14 2.74 -13.31
CA ALA A 90 -8.33 3.04 -12.12
C ALA A 90 -8.51 4.48 -11.61
N LEU A 91 -8.61 5.45 -12.52
CA LEU A 91 -8.84 6.85 -12.15
C LEU A 91 -10.23 7.07 -11.55
N GLU A 92 -11.25 6.35 -12.03
CA GLU A 92 -12.60 6.42 -11.47
C GLU A 92 -12.65 5.78 -10.08
N GLN A 93 -11.97 4.65 -9.90
CA GLN A 93 -11.83 3.99 -8.59
C GLN A 93 -11.16 4.91 -7.57
N ILE A 94 -10.02 5.53 -7.92
CA ILE A 94 -9.33 6.49 -7.04
C ILE A 94 -10.22 7.69 -6.71
N ARG A 95 -10.95 8.24 -7.70
CA ARG A 95 -11.86 9.37 -7.47
C ARG A 95 -12.98 9.01 -6.50
N ASN A 96 -13.63 7.86 -6.69
CA ASN A 96 -14.72 7.41 -5.83
C ASN A 96 -14.27 7.26 -4.36
N LEU A 97 -13.05 6.78 -4.14
CA LEU A 97 -12.44 6.65 -2.81
C LEU A 97 -12.10 7.98 -2.13
N SER A 98 -11.97 9.07 -2.90
CA SER A 98 -11.64 10.40 -2.39
C SER A 98 -12.88 11.23 -1.99
N SER A 99 -14.09 10.67 -2.18
CA SER A 99 -15.37 11.38 -2.02
C SER A 99 -16.10 11.05 -0.72
N GLY A 100 -15.56 10.15 0.10
CA GLY A 100 -16.10 9.75 1.41
C GLY A 100 -15.27 10.31 2.54
#